data_AF-A0A971JE99-F1
#
_entry.id   AF-A0A971JE99-F1
#
_cell.length_a   1.000
_cell.length_b   1.000
_cell.length_c   1.000
_cell.angle_alpha   90.00
_cell.angle_beta   90.00
_cell.angle_gamma   90.00
#
_symmetry.space_group_name_H-M   'P 1'
#
loop_
_entity.id
_entity.type
_entity.pdbx_description
1 polymer ?
#
loop_
_entity_poly.entity_id
_entity_poly.type
_entity_poly.pdbx_seq_one_letter_code
_entity_poly.pdbx_strand_id
1 'polypeptide(L)'
;MGVRLPLLLSDGMVLQRNARIKLWGTADEPVTVDFMGCEYRVDPDIRGNWEIVLDDLQPGGPYTMNINEIRISDVYVGDVWLCSGQSNMQTSMQRVRHMYPEQMHASNQYIRQFTVQPCYNFKETMESIDSGSWVSVSPETIKDFSAVAYFFSKRLQEEYQVPIGLIVSAVGGTPIHLWMNRRSLKSFPELLCRADSCVDDTYVAKLSAKDIQQKESFLELVDKSDPGLSEEWYSDKYDDSDWEERDLLLPWTGAGSVWLRKTFEIPEELAGKPATLFLGTIIDADTVYVNGEIIGNTTYRYPPREYRIPSLPHGRCAITIRVISMDGGRFTAGKQYLLTTDAGSFNLKGTWLYRPGAQVMPFDEVNSLYSLPSGYYNAMIAPLRNYAIRGAIWYQGESDDKNPQGYAEKFAQLVDGWREDWGYEFPFLFVELPHWGDGKGWDLLRREQWKSLQVPKTAMAAAFDLGEHNDVHPLGKRLVGERLARCAMRLVYGERMPHSPFEIVGYNQKGQKS
;
A
#
# COMPACT_ATOMS: atom_id res chain seq x y z
N MET A 1 39.04 -2.03 -2.47
CA MET A 1 37.75 -1.39 -2.24
C MET A 1 37.52 -1.54 -0.73
N GLY A 2 36.33 -1.87 -0.26
CA GLY A 2 36.07 -2.16 1.14
C GLY A 2 34.71 -2.81 1.26
N VAL A 3 34.32 -3.17 2.49
CA VAL A 3 33.04 -3.82 2.77
C VAL A 3 31.86 -2.98 2.25
N ARG A 4 30.86 -3.64 1.66
CA ARG A 4 29.57 -3.08 1.25
C ARG A 4 28.44 -3.94 1.79
N LEU A 5 27.42 -3.27 2.32
CA LEU A 5 26.26 -3.90 2.95
C LEU A 5 24.98 -3.68 2.11
N PRO A 6 24.02 -4.60 2.15
CA PRO A 6 22.66 -4.36 1.67
C PRO A 6 21.97 -3.30 2.55
N LEU A 7 21.06 -2.51 1.99
CA LEU A 7 20.35 -1.45 2.74
C LEU A 7 19.55 -1.95 3.95
N LEU A 8 19.19 -3.23 4.01
CA LEU A 8 18.53 -3.85 5.16
C LEU A 8 19.44 -3.95 6.39
N LEU A 9 20.76 -4.02 6.21
CA LEU A 9 21.77 -4.05 7.27
C LEU A 9 22.29 -2.61 7.49
N SER A 10 21.48 -1.80 8.15
CA SER A 10 21.70 -0.37 8.37
C SER A 10 21.16 0.10 9.72
N ASP A 11 21.44 1.36 10.09
CA ASP A 11 21.05 1.93 11.38
C ASP A 11 19.55 1.77 11.67
N GLY A 12 19.20 1.46 12.91
CA GLY A 12 17.81 1.30 13.35
C GLY A 12 17.15 -0.03 12.98
N MET A 13 17.90 -1.00 12.43
CA MET A 13 17.38 -2.32 12.04
C MET A 13 16.92 -3.19 13.21
N VAL A 14 16.07 -4.19 12.92
CA VAL A 14 15.63 -5.20 13.88
C VAL A 14 15.98 -6.59 13.34
N LEU A 15 16.89 -7.28 14.02
CA LEU A 15 17.25 -8.67 13.71
C LEU A 15 16.26 -9.65 14.35
N GLN A 16 15.96 -10.77 13.69
CA GLN A 16 15.01 -11.77 14.18
C GLN A 16 15.59 -12.58 15.36
N ARG A 17 14.98 -12.50 16.53
CA ARG A 17 15.30 -13.32 17.71
C ARG A 17 15.05 -14.81 17.48
N ASN A 18 15.77 -15.67 18.20
CA ASN A 18 15.56 -17.13 18.23
C ASN A 18 15.52 -17.76 16.82
N ALA A 19 16.46 -17.34 15.96
CA ALA A 19 16.59 -17.79 14.58
C ALA A 19 18.07 -17.80 14.16
N ARG A 20 18.36 -18.43 13.02
CA ARG A 20 19.64 -18.28 12.32
C ARG A 20 19.56 -17.03 11.45
N ILE A 21 20.45 -16.08 11.66
CA ILE A 21 20.40 -14.74 11.07
C ILE A 21 21.64 -14.56 10.21
N LYS A 22 21.43 -14.20 8.95
CA LYS A 22 22.54 -13.89 8.04
C LYS A 22 22.89 -12.41 8.13
N LEU A 23 24.18 -12.14 8.30
CA LEU A 23 24.81 -10.89 7.88
C LEU A 23 25.51 -11.19 6.56
N TRP A 24 25.33 -10.35 5.55
CA TRP A 24 25.91 -10.57 4.23
C TRP A 24 26.27 -9.26 3.55
N GLY A 25 27.11 -9.36 2.52
CA GLY A 25 27.53 -8.21 1.73
C GLY A 25 28.54 -8.60 0.69
N THR A 26 29.26 -7.58 0.18
CA THR A 26 30.47 -7.80 -0.63
C THR A 26 31.69 -7.13 -0.01
N ALA A 27 32.88 -7.66 -0.29
CA ALA A 27 34.17 -7.14 0.16
C ALA A 27 35.28 -7.68 -0.76
N ASP A 28 36.39 -6.95 -0.85
CA ASP A 28 37.66 -7.42 -1.46
C ASP A 28 38.80 -7.56 -0.44
N GLU A 29 38.43 -7.59 0.84
CA GLU A 29 39.29 -7.80 2.01
C GLU A 29 38.58 -8.72 3.01
N PRO A 30 39.29 -9.34 3.98
CA PRO A 30 38.67 -10.10 5.05
C PRO A 30 37.69 -9.25 5.86
N VAL A 31 36.55 -9.82 6.23
CA VAL A 31 35.49 -9.14 6.98
C VAL A 31 35.48 -9.62 8.42
N THR A 32 35.57 -8.68 9.34
CA THR A 32 35.43 -8.88 10.78
C THR A 32 34.15 -8.19 11.26
N VAL A 33 33.31 -8.91 12.00
CA VAL A 33 32.09 -8.39 12.63
C VAL A 33 32.24 -8.48 14.15
N ASP A 34 32.13 -7.36 14.85
CA ASP A 34 31.92 -7.31 16.31
C ASP A 34 30.45 -7.02 16.60
N PHE A 35 29.80 -7.92 17.34
CA PHE A 35 28.43 -7.75 17.77
C PHE A 35 28.14 -8.46 19.09
N MET A 36 27.50 -7.76 20.03
CA MET A 36 27.15 -8.26 21.37
C MET A 36 28.33 -8.85 22.17
N GLY A 37 29.56 -8.40 21.90
CA GLY A 37 30.79 -8.91 22.54
C GLY A 37 31.36 -10.19 21.91
N CYS A 38 30.85 -10.59 20.75
CA CYS A 38 31.40 -11.68 19.95
C CYS A 38 32.03 -11.13 18.66
N GLU A 39 33.27 -11.54 18.39
CA GLU A 39 33.96 -11.26 17.14
C GLU A 39 33.81 -12.46 16.18
N TYR A 40 33.43 -12.19 14.94
CA TYR A 40 33.30 -13.14 13.84
C TYR A 40 34.21 -12.70 12.71
N ARG A 41 34.80 -13.64 11.97
CA ARG A 41 35.66 -13.32 10.82
C ARG A 41 35.42 -14.28 9.66
N VAL A 42 35.38 -13.74 8.45
CA VAL A 42 35.21 -14.50 7.20
C VAL A 42 36.05 -13.87 6.08
N ASP A 43 36.59 -14.69 5.18
CA ASP A 43 37.19 -14.23 3.93
C ASP A 43 36.11 -14.26 2.82
N PRO A 44 35.99 -13.22 1.98
CA PRO A 44 35.01 -13.21 0.89
C PRO A 44 35.32 -14.27 -0.18
N ASP A 45 34.28 -14.72 -0.89
CA ASP A 45 34.38 -15.69 -1.97
C ASP A 45 35.07 -15.12 -3.22
N ILE A 46 35.28 -15.96 -4.24
CA ILE A 46 35.93 -15.57 -5.51
C ILE A 46 35.16 -14.50 -6.32
N ARG A 47 33.93 -14.15 -5.93
CA ARG A 47 33.09 -13.08 -6.50
C ARG A 47 33.00 -11.87 -5.56
N GLY A 48 33.65 -11.92 -4.41
CA GLY A 48 33.63 -10.89 -3.38
C GLY A 48 32.45 -11.00 -2.40
N ASN A 49 31.61 -12.03 -2.43
CA ASN A 49 30.50 -12.17 -1.49
C ASN A 49 30.98 -12.73 -0.15
N TRP A 50 30.35 -12.32 0.94
CA TRP A 50 30.58 -12.91 2.25
C TRP A 50 29.26 -13.09 3.01
N GLU A 51 29.24 -14.07 3.92
CA GLU A 51 28.12 -14.35 4.84
C GLU A 51 28.67 -14.75 6.21
N ILE A 52 28.09 -14.20 7.27
CA ILE A 52 28.28 -14.61 8.66
C ILE A 52 26.90 -14.97 9.22
N VAL A 53 26.81 -16.09 9.94
CA VAL A 53 25.59 -16.54 10.61
C VAL A 53 25.68 -16.25 12.10
N LEU A 54 24.70 -15.51 12.62
CA LEU A 54 24.45 -15.34 14.05
C LEU A 54 23.31 -16.30 14.45
N ASP A 55 23.46 -17.03 15.54
CA ASP A 55 22.45 -17.96 16.05
C ASP A 55 21.88 -17.48 17.40
N ASP A 56 20.59 -17.74 17.64
CA ASP A 56 19.89 -17.64 18.94
C ASP A 56 20.01 -16.31 19.73
N LEU A 57 20.09 -15.19 18.99
CA LEU A 57 20.08 -13.84 19.60
C LEU A 57 18.85 -13.63 20.51
N GLN A 58 19.12 -13.13 21.72
CA GLN A 58 18.09 -12.78 22.70
C GLN A 58 17.52 -11.38 22.42
N PRO A 59 16.20 -11.16 22.64
CA PRO A 59 15.56 -9.89 22.36
C PRO A 59 16.11 -8.76 23.23
N GLY A 60 16.27 -7.57 22.64
CA GLY A 60 16.83 -6.41 23.33
C GLY A 60 17.36 -5.35 22.37
N GLY A 61 18.19 -4.47 22.92
CA GLY A 61 18.80 -3.32 22.24
C GLY A 61 18.50 -1.98 22.95
N PRO A 62 19.00 -0.86 22.42
CA PRO A 62 19.83 -0.77 21.22
C PRO A 62 21.25 -1.30 21.42
N TYR A 63 21.75 -2.00 20.42
CA TYR A 63 23.13 -2.46 20.30
C TYR A 63 23.88 -1.63 19.23
N THR A 64 25.21 -1.74 19.23
CA THR A 64 26.07 -1.35 18.10
C THR A 64 26.64 -2.62 17.48
N MET A 65 26.76 -2.64 16.16
CA MET A 65 27.43 -3.67 15.37
C MET A 65 28.55 -2.99 14.56
N ASN A 66 29.76 -3.53 14.61
CA ASN A 66 30.88 -3.01 13.83
C ASN A 66 31.25 -4.05 12.76
N ILE A 67 31.43 -3.64 11.51
CA ILE A 67 31.79 -4.49 10.37
C ILE A 67 32.96 -3.82 9.63
N ASN A 68 34.18 -4.29 9.88
CA ASN A 68 35.43 -3.54 9.61
C ASN A 68 35.30 -2.08 10.13
N GLU A 69 35.39 -1.08 9.26
CA GLU A 69 35.21 0.34 9.62
C GLU A 69 33.74 0.82 9.62
N ILE A 70 32.79 -0.01 9.17
CA ILE A 70 31.37 0.35 9.15
C ILE A 70 30.78 0.13 10.55
N ARG A 71 30.24 1.19 11.15
CA ARG A 71 29.47 1.11 12.38
C ARG A 71 27.97 1.19 12.08
N ILE A 72 27.22 0.17 12.47
CA ILE A 72 25.76 0.17 12.50
C ILE A 72 25.30 0.42 13.94
N SER A 73 24.44 1.40 14.14
CA SER A 73 23.93 1.85 15.43
C SER A 73 22.43 1.60 15.58
N ASP A 74 21.93 1.64 16.82
CA ASP A 74 20.49 1.49 17.13
C ASP A 74 19.92 0.13 16.65
N VAL A 75 20.73 -0.93 16.71
CA VAL A 75 20.35 -2.30 16.31
C VAL A 75 19.51 -2.96 17.41
N TYR A 76 18.34 -3.49 17.07
CA TYR A 76 17.52 -4.27 17.99
C TYR A 76 17.49 -5.75 17.61
N VAL A 77 17.13 -6.59 18.57
CA VAL A 77 16.78 -7.99 18.36
C VAL A 77 15.33 -8.19 18.80
N GLY A 78 14.49 -8.73 17.92
CA GLY A 78 13.03 -8.72 18.07
C GLY A 78 12.30 -9.66 17.11
N ASP A 79 11.02 -9.42 16.83
CA ASP A 79 10.27 -10.17 15.82
C ASP A 79 10.08 -9.35 14.53
N VAL A 80 10.49 -9.91 13.40
CA VAL A 80 10.52 -9.24 12.09
C VAL A 80 9.42 -9.81 11.18
N TRP A 81 8.62 -8.94 10.58
CA TRP A 81 7.47 -9.34 9.76
C TRP A 81 7.51 -8.74 8.37
N LEU A 82 7.44 -9.60 7.34
CA LEU A 82 7.31 -9.19 5.94
C LEU A 82 5.84 -8.85 5.64
N CYS A 83 5.56 -7.57 5.43
CA CYS A 83 4.21 -7.04 5.20
C CYS A 83 4.02 -6.73 3.71
N SER A 84 3.26 -7.56 3.01
CA SER A 84 3.16 -7.54 1.55
C SER A 84 1.71 -7.65 1.03
N GLY A 85 1.56 -7.55 -0.29
CA GLY A 85 0.30 -7.46 -0.99
C GLY A 85 0.15 -6.13 -1.73
N GLN A 86 -1.03 -5.53 -1.65
CA GLN A 86 -1.36 -4.35 -2.46
C GLN A 86 -1.82 -3.13 -1.65
N SER A 87 -2.62 -2.27 -2.27
CA SER A 87 -3.06 -0.95 -1.79
C SER A 87 -3.58 -0.92 -0.34
N ASN A 88 -4.29 -1.96 0.11
CA ASN A 88 -4.77 -2.04 1.49
C ASN A 88 -3.66 -2.36 2.52
N MET A 89 -2.57 -3.05 2.13
CA MET A 89 -1.32 -3.13 2.92
C MET A 89 -0.51 -1.84 2.83
N GLN A 90 -0.43 -1.24 1.63
CA GLN A 90 0.34 -0.03 1.35
C GLN A 90 -0.26 1.24 2.00
N THR A 91 -1.55 1.22 2.35
CA THR A 91 -2.27 2.37 2.93
C THR A 91 -1.58 2.87 4.21
N SER A 92 -1.08 4.11 4.16
CA SER A 92 -0.33 4.71 5.26
C SER A 92 -1.22 5.32 6.35
N MET A 93 -0.64 5.54 7.53
CA MET A 93 -1.30 6.23 8.64
C MET A 93 -1.79 7.64 8.28
N GLN A 94 -1.08 8.36 7.39
CA GLN A 94 -1.52 9.66 6.85
C GLN A 94 -2.92 9.60 6.22
N ARG A 95 -3.24 8.50 5.52
CA ARG A 95 -4.54 8.31 4.86
C ARG A 95 -5.67 8.04 5.86
N VAL A 96 -5.36 7.62 7.08
CA VAL A 96 -6.33 7.33 8.15
C VAL A 96 -6.25 8.31 9.32
N ARG A 97 -5.45 9.38 9.21
CA ARG A 97 -5.16 10.35 10.30
C ARG A 97 -6.40 11.00 10.92
N HIS A 98 -7.45 11.23 10.15
CA HIS A 98 -8.72 11.80 10.65
C HIS A 98 -9.56 10.80 11.44
N MET A 99 -9.36 9.50 11.22
CA MET A 99 -10.01 8.42 11.98
C MET A 99 -9.22 8.06 13.25
N TYR A 100 -7.90 8.27 13.25
CA TYR A 100 -7.01 7.97 14.38
C TYR A 100 -6.06 9.15 14.71
N PRO A 101 -6.60 10.36 14.99
CA PRO A 101 -5.77 11.55 15.21
C PRO A 101 -4.84 11.39 16.41
N GLU A 102 -5.24 10.59 17.41
CA GLU A 102 -4.44 10.30 18.60
C GLU A 102 -3.16 9.51 18.31
N GLN A 103 -3.10 8.79 17.18
CA GLN A 103 -1.89 8.05 16.77
C GLN A 103 -0.88 8.94 16.04
N MET A 104 -1.27 10.12 15.55
CA MET A 104 -0.34 11.04 14.83
C MET A 104 0.73 11.65 15.72
N HIS A 105 0.59 11.50 17.04
CA HIS A 105 1.56 11.95 18.05
C HIS A 105 2.28 10.78 18.74
N ALA A 106 2.13 9.56 18.22
CA ALA A 106 2.75 8.37 18.80
C ALA A 106 4.28 8.41 18.66
N SER A 107 4.97 7.93 19.70
CA SER A 107 6.42 7.67 19.67
C SER A 107 6.67 6.30 20.28
N ASN A 108 7.40 5.43 19.56
CA ASN A 108 7.76 4.09 20.01
C ASN A 108 9.03 3.60 19.29
N GLN A 109 10.17 3.69 19.97
CA GLN A 109 11.47 3.24 19.44
C GLN A 109 11.57 1.72 19.22
N TYR A 110 10.63 0.93 19.76
CA TYR A 110 10.61 -0.53 19.61
C TYR A 110 9.83 -1.00 18.39
N ILE A 111 9.18 -0.10 17.65
CA ILE A 111 8.51 -0.43 16.39
C ILE A 111 9.27 0.24 15.24
N ARG A 112 9.82 -0.57 14.33
CA ARG A 112 10.66 -0.12 13.21
C ARG A 112 10.04 -0.55 11.89
N GLN A 113 10.09 0.31 10.87
CA GLN A 113 9.66 -0.02 9.51
C GLN A 113 10.78 0.25 8.49
N PHE A 114 10.99 -0.70 7.58
CA PHE A 114 11.72 -0.52 6.32
C PHE A 114 10.71 -0.62 5.18
N THR A 115 10.62 0.42 4.34
CA THR A 115 9.72 0.42 3.17
C THR A 115 10.50 0.13 1.90
N VAL A 116 10.22 -1.00 1.25
CA VAL A 116 10.73 -1.31 -0.09
C VAL A 116 10.00 -0.42 -1.09
N GLN A 117 10.72 0.39 -1.87
CA GLN A 117 10.11 1.27 -2.87
C GLN A 117 9.53 0.46 -4.04
N PRO A 118 8.38 0.85 -4.61
CA PRO A 118 7.78 0.14 -5.74
C PRO A 118 8.68 0.08 -6.97
N CYS A 119 9.12 -1.12 -7.34
CA CYS A 119 9.85 -1.41 -8.57
C CYS A 119 9.49 -2.80 -9.11
N TYR A 120 9.85 -3.09 -10.35
CA TYR A 120 9.65 -4.39 -10.98
C TYR A 120 10.86 -4.77 -11.83
N ASN A 121 11.14 -6.07 -11.95
CA ASN A 121 12.09 -6.64 -12.90
C ASN A 121 11.50 -7.94 -13.44
N PHE A 122 10.93 -7.91 -14.65
CA PHE A 122 10.29 -9.10 -15.23
C PHE A 122 11.28 -10.13 -15.81
N LYS A 123 12.57 -9.77 -15.88
CA LYS A 123 13.62 -10.57 -16.52
C LYS A 123 14.29 -11.53 -15.55
N GLU A 124 14.72 -11.03 -14.39
CA GLU A 124 15.48 -11.80 -13.40
C GLU A 124 15.28 -11.27 -11.97
N THR A 125 15.61 -12.10 -10.98
CA THR A 125 15.60 -11.72 -9.56
C THR A 125 16.73 -10.75 -9.25
N MET A 126 16.43 -9.69 -8.50
CA MET A 126 17.43 -8.78 -7.96
C MET A 126 18.06 -9.35 -6.67
N GLU A 127 19.31 -8.99 -6.42
CA GLU A 127 20.08 -9.41 -5.24
C GLU A 127 20.05 -8.36 -4.10
N SER A 128 19.69 -7.12 -4.42
CA SER A 128 19.64 -5.99 -3.50
C SER A 128 18.43 -5.09 -3.78
N ILE A 129 18.10 -4.24 -2.80
CA ILE A 129 17.16 -3.13 -2.96
C ILE A 129 17.97 -1.84 -3.07
N ASP A 130 17.58 -0.96 -3.99
CA ASP A 130 18.34 0.25 -4.32
C ASP A 130 17.96 1.49 -3.49
N SER A 131 16.88 1.42 -2.69
CA SER A 131 16.44 2.51 -1.81
C SER A 131 15.62 2.02 -0.61
N GLY A 132 15.68 2.78 0.49
CA GLY A 132 14.98 2.50 1.74
C GLY A 132 15.89 2.67 2.95
N SER A 133 15.28 2.85 4.13
CA SER A 133 15.95 2.91 5.42
C SER A 133 15.00 2.43 6.52
N TRP A 134 15.56 2.03 7.67
CA TRP A 134 14.76 1.76 8.86
C TRP A 134 14.38 3.07 9.55
N VAL A 135 13.10 3.21 9.91
CA VAL A 135 12.58 4.32 10.71
C VAL A 135 11.81 3.80 11.91
N SER A 136 11.93 4.48 13.05
CA SER A 136 11.08 4.26 14.23
C SER A 136 9.76 4.98 14.13
N VAL A 137 8.80 4.61 14.97
CA VAL A 137 7.58 5.39 15.19
C VAL A 137 7.94 6.66 15.96
N SER A 138 7.74 7.82 15.36
CA SER A 138 7.75 9.15 15.97
C SER A 138 6.65 10.04 15.34
N PRO A 139 6.33 11.21 15.90
CA PRO A 139 5.36 12.14 15.31
C PRO A 139 5.70 12.57 13.87
N GLU A 140 6.98 12.57 13.51
CA GLU A 140 7.47 12.95 12.18
C GLU A 140 7.32 11.85 11.13
N THR A 141 7.45 10.58 11.55
CA THR A 141 7.52 9.39 10.69
C THR A 141 6.23 8.58 10.66
N ILE A 142 5.42 8.60 11.73
CA ILE A 142 4.25 7.71 11.90
C ILE A 142 3.31 7.78 10.70
N LYS A 143 3.13 8.96 10.11
CA LYS A 143 2.31 9.22 8.92
C LYS A 143 2.64 8.30 7.72
N ASP A 144 3.89 7.85 7.60
CA ASP A 144 4.41 7.04 6.48
C ASP A 144 4.44 5.54 6.80
N PHE A 145 4.07 5.13 8.01
CA PHE A 145 3.89 3.72 8.36
C PHE A 145 2.67 3.14 7.65
N SER A 146 2.76 1.88 7.20
CA SER A 146 1.58 1.11 6.79
C SER A 146 0.62 1.01 7.98
N ALA A 147 -0.62 1.47 7.81
CA ALA A 147 -1.58 1.53 8.92
C ALA A 147 -1.91 0.13 9.47
N VAL A 148 -2.05 -0.86 8.60
CA VAL A 148 -2.31 -2.25 9.01
C VAL A 148 -1.11 -2.83 9.76
N ALA A 149 0.11 -2.64 9.23
CA ALA A 149 1.33 -3.15 9.86
C ALA A 149 1.66 -2.41 11.18
N TYR A 150 1.34 -1.12 11.28
CA TYR A 150 1.46 -0.33 12.51
C TYR A 150 0.53 -0.85 13.61
N PHE A 151 -0.78 -0.98 13.34
CA PHE A 151 -1.70 -1.48 14.37
C PHE A 151 -1.43 -2.94 14.75
N PHE A 152 -0.97 -3.76 13.80
CA PHE A 152 -0.45 -5.12 14.07
C PHE A 152 0.76 -5.10 15.02
N SER A 153 1.82 -4.37 14.67
CA SER A 153 3.06 -4.32 15.45
C SER A 153 2.85 -3.68 16.82
N LYS A 154 2.05 -2.62 16.91
CA LYS A 154 1.65 -2.00 18.17
C LYS A 154 1.02 -3.02 19.12
N ARG A 155 0.02 -3.77 18.65
CA ARG A 155 -0.68 -4.77 19.47
C ARG A 155 0.23 -5.91 19.92
N LEU A 156 1.22 -6.32 19.10
CA LEU A 156 2.22 -7.32 19.49
C LEU A 156 3.28 -6.77 20.45
N GLN A 157 3.76 -5.54 20.23
CA GLN A 157 4.76 -4.88 21.08
C GLN A 157 4.20 -4.60 22.47
N GLU A 158 2.92 -4.20 22.56
CA GLU A 158 2.19 -4.05 23.82
C GLU A 158 2.09 -5.37 24.61
N GLU A 159 1.86 -6.51 23.94
CA GLU A 159 1.75 -7.82 24.58
C GLU A 159 3.11 -8.37 25.04
N TYR A 160 4.07 -8.45 24.11
CA TYR A 160 5.30 -9.21 24.31
C TYR A 160 6.50 -8.36 24.74
N GLN A 161 6.37 -7.02 24.73
CA GLN A 161 7.40 -6.07 25.15
C GLN A 161 8.75 -6.29 24.45
N VAL A 162 8.74 -6.78 23.21
CA VAL A 162 9.92 -6.97 22.35
C VAL A 162 9.91 -6.00 21.17
N PRO A 163 11.08 -5.66 20.61
CA PRO A 163 11.15 -4.91 19.35
C PRO A 163 10.42 -5.64 18.22
N ILE A 164 9.73 -4.88 17.36
CA ILE A 164 9.03 -5.38 16.18
C ILE A 164 9.59 -4.67 14.94
N GLY A 165 10.15 -5.45 14.01
CA GLY A 165 10.58 -4.98 12.69
C GLY A 165 9.50 -5.24 11.64
N LEU A 166 9.23 -4.26 10.80
CA LEU A 166 8.28 -4.36 9.69
C LEU A 166 9.02 -4.12 8.37
N ILE A 167 9.07 -5.11 7.49
CA ILE A 167 9.56 -4.91 6.11
C ILE A 167 8.33 -4.79 5.23
N VAL A 168 7.99 -3.58 4.78
CA VAL A 168 6.79 -3.32 3.96
C VAL A 168 7.17 -3.37 2.49
N SER A 169 6.58 -4.32 1.76
CA SER A 169 6.80 -4.58 0.34
C SER A 169 5.46 -4.79 -0.35
N ALA A 170 4.74 -3.69 -0.63
CA ALA A 170 3.35 -3.73 -1.11
C ALA A 170 3.06 -2.62 -2.13
N VAL A 171 2.29 -2.95 -3.18
CA VAL A 171 2.03 -2.05 -4.32
C VAL A 171 0.57 -2.13 -4.78
N GLY A 172 -0.12 -0.98 -4.80
CA GLY A 172 -1.50 -0.87 -5.27
C GLY A 172 -1.75 -1.43 -6.66
N GLY A 173 -2.94 -2.03 -6.86
CA GLY A 173 -3.36 -2.56 -8.16
C GLY A 173 -2.71 -3.87 -8.62
N THR A 174 -1.81 -4.46 -7.82
CA THR A 174 -1.08 -5.67 -8.21
C THR A 174 -1.87 -6.97 -7.94
N PRO A 175 -2.23 -7.77 -8.97
CA PRO A 175 -2.72 -9.14 -8.80
C PRO A 175 -1.63 -10.12 -8.30
N ILE A 176 -2.05 -11.25 -7.74
CA ILE A 176 -1.16 -12.19 -7.02
C ILE A 176 0.01 -12.73 -7.87
N HIS A 177 -0.19 -12.90 -9.18
CA HIS A 177 0.82 -13.50 -10.08
C HIS A 177 2.09 -12.65 -10.27
N LEU A 178 2.03 -11.34 -9.98
CA LEU A 178 3.19 -10.45 -9.94
C LEU A 178 4.17 -10.79 -8.80
N TRP A 179 3.66 -11.43 -7.75
CA TRP A 179 4.35 -11.72 -6.47
C TRP A 179 4.77 -13.19 -6.32
N MET A 180 4.46 -14.01 -7.33
CA MET A 180 4.89 -15.40 -7.42
C MET A 180 6.29 -15.49 -8.02
N ASN A 181 7.14 -16.36 -7.47
CA ASN A 181 8.42 -16.65 -8.10
C ASN A 181 8.24 -17.52 -9.36
N ARG A 182 9.29 -17.60 -10.20
CA ARG A 182 9.26 -18.35 -11.46
C ARG A 182 9.02 -19.86 -11.30
N ARG A 183 9.37 -20.47 -10.16
CA ARG A 183 9.08 -21.89 -9.84
C ARG A 183 7.58 -22.07 -9.57
N SER A 184 6.96 -21.18 -8.79
CA SER A 184 5.52 -21.17 -8.48
C SER A 184 4.65 -21.06 -9.74
N LEU A 185 5.14 -20.42 -10.80
CA LEU A 185 4.44 -20.33 -12.09
C LEU A 185 4.36 -21.65 -12.86
N LYS A 186 5.16 -22.69 -12.54
CA LYS A 186 5.14 -23.98 -13.27
C LYS A 186 3.79 -24.67 -13.23
N SER A 187 2.99 -24.41 -12.19
CA SER A 187 1.62 -24.90 -12.03
C SER A 187 0.60 -24.15 -12.90
N PHE A 188 1.01 -23.07 -13.59
CA PHE A 188 0.17 -22.19 -14.38
C PHE A 188 0.81 -21.91 -15.77
N PRO A 189 0.71 -22.84 -16.74
CA PRO A 189 1.46 -22.76 -18.01
C PRO A 189 1.29 -21.45 -18.79
N GLU A 190 0.10 -20.85 -18.77
CA GLU A 190 -0.16 -19.55 -19.42
C GLU A 190 0.64 -18.41 -18.77
N LEU A 191 0.73 -18.39 -17.44
CA LEU A 191 1.54 -17.40 -16.72
C LEU A 191 3.03 -17.66 -16.96
N LEU A 192 3.49 -18.91 -16.92
CA LEU A 192 4.89 -19.24 -17.23
C LEU A 192 5.28 -18.78 -18.64
N CYS A 193 4.43 -19.02 -19.65
CA CYS A 193 4.65 -18.57 -21.02
C CYS A 193 4.70 -17.03 -21.16
N ARG A 194 3.88 -16.30 -20.40
CA ARG A 194 4.00 -14.83 -20.29
C ARG A 194 5.31 -14.40 -19.64
N ALA A 195 5.74 -15.08 -18.57
CA ALA A 195 7.02 -14.81 -17.92
C ALA A 195 8.19 -14.99 -18.89
N ASP A 196 8.16 -16.05 -19.71
CA ASP A 196 9.18 -16.33 -20.72
C ASP A 196 9.26 -15.22 -21.79
N SER A 197 8.11 -14.63 -22.13
CA SER A 197 8.03 -13.51 -23.08
C SER A 197 8.62 -12.20 -22.53
N CYS A 198 8.74 -12.06 -21.21
CA CYS A 198 9.25 -10.85 -20.55
C CYS A 198 10.78 -10.78 -20.45
N VAL A 199 11.50 -11.82 -20.88
CA VAL A 199 12.98 -11.83 -20.94
C VAL A 199 13.50 -10.90 -22.06
N ASP A 200 12.66 -10.62 -23.07
CA ASP A 200 12.91 -9.56 -24.07
C ASP A 200 12.49 -8.19 -23.50
N ASP A 201 13.48 -7.39 -23.11
CA ASP A 201 13.29 -6.02 -22.60
C ASP A 201 12.47 -5.14 -23.58
N THR A 202 12.50 -5.43 -24.90
CA THR A 202 11.73 -4.68 -25.89
C THR A 202 10.23 -4.99 -25.83
N TYR A 203 9.82 -6.17 -25.35
CA TYR A 203 8.40 -6.51 -25.17
C TYR A 203 7.77 -5.69 -24.05
N VAL A 204 8.42 -5.68 -22.88
CA VAL A 204 7.99 -4.92 -21.70
C VAL A 204 7.97 -3.41 -21.99
N ALA A 205 9.01 -2.89 -22.65
CA ALA A 205 9.10 -1.48 -23.02
C ALA A 205 7.97 -1.06 -24.00
N LYS A 206 7.62 -1.90 -24.99
CA LYS A 206 6.53 -1.62 -25.94
C LYS A 206 5.16 -1.59 -25.26
N LEU A 207 4.91 -2.48 -24.29
CA LEU A 207 3.65 -2.47 -23.53
C LEU A 207 3.53 -1.18 -22.70
N SER A 208 4.56 -0.84 -21.91
CA SER A 208 4.56 0.37 -21.10
C SER A 208 4.41 1.65 -21.95
N ALA A 209 5.18 1.76 -23.04
CA ALA A 209 5.11 2.91 -23.95
C ALA A 209 3.73 3.05 -24.62
N LYS A 210 3.07 1.94 -24.94
CA LYS A 210 1.70 1.95 -25.48
C LYS A 210 0.69 2.45 -24.44
N ASP A 211 0.72 1.92 -23.22
CA ASP A 211 -0.21 2.32 -22.16
C ASP A 211 -0.06 3.83 -21.85
N ILE A 212 1.19 4.31 -21.74
CA ILE A 212 1.53 5.73 -21.56
C ILE A 212 0.98 6.57 -22.73
N GLN A 213 1.33 6.22 -23.96
CA GLN A 213 0.89 6.96 -25.15
C GLN A 213 -0.63 7.04 -25.26
N GLN A 214 -1.35 5.95 -24.96
CA GLN A 214 -2.81 5.92 -24.98
C GLN A 214 -3.42 6.85 -23.91
N LYS A 215 -2.87 6.85 -22.69
CA LYS A 215 -3.31 7.72 -21.60
C LYS A 215 -2.99 9.20 -21.88
N GLU A 216 -1.80 9.52 -22.38
CA GLU A 216 -1.41 10.87 -22.79
C GLU A 216 -2.32 11.38 -23.92
N SER A 217 -2.52 10.58 -24.98
CA SER A 217 -3.41 10.94 -26.10
C SER A 217 -4.86 11.17 -25.65
N PHE A 218 -5.35 10.40 -24.67
CA PHE A 218 -6.66 10.62 -24.08
C PHE A 218 -6.73 11.97 -23.35
N LEU A 219 -5.79 12.23 -22.42
CA LEU A 219 -5.77 13.46 -21.63
C LEU A 219 -5.60 14.71 -22.52
N GLU A 220 -4.70 14.67 -23.50
CA GLU A 220 -4.53 15.75 -24.49
C GLU A 220 -5.81 16.01 -25.29
N LEU A 221 -6.53 14.95 -25.69
CA LEU A 221 -7.80 15.08 -26.41
C LEU A 221 -8.89 15.68 -25.52
N VAL A 222 -8.99 15.26 -24.26
CA VAL A 222 -9.92 15.85 -23.28
C VAL A 222 -9.62 17.33 -23.10
N ASP A 223 -8.38 17.71 -22.77
CA ASP A 223 -8.01 19.11 -22.52
C ASP A 223 -8.23 19.99 -23.76
N LYS A 224 -7.87 19.50 -24.95
CA LYS A 224 -8.05 20.24 -26.22
C LYS A 224 -9.51 20.42 -26.63
N SER A 225 -10.41 19.55 -26.17
CA SER A 225 -11.85 19.59 -26.51
C SER A 225 -12.74 20.09 -25.37
N ASP A 226 -12.15 20.56 -24.26
CA ASP A 226 -12.88 21.02 -23.09
C ASP A 226 -13.27 22.51 -23.21
N PRO A 227 -14.55 22.83 -23.49
CA PRO A 227 -15.00 24.22 -23.56
C PRO A 227 -14.74 24.99 -22.25
N GLY A 228 -14.75 24.31 -21.10
CA GLY A 228 -14.53 24.94 -19.80
C GLY A 228 -13.09 25.36 -19.54
N LEU A 229 -12.12 24.82 -20.28
CA LEU A 229 -10.77 25.35 -20.33
C LEU A 229 -10.68 26.57 -21.25
N SER A 230 -11.28 26.51 -22.45
CA SER A 230 -11.20 27.61 -23.43
C SER A 230 -12.04 28.85 -23.08
N GLU A 231 -13.12 28.68 -22.32
CA GLU A 231 -14.03 29.74 -21.86
C GLU A 231 -13.79 30.12 -20.40
N GLU A 232 -12.75 29.57 -19.76
CA GLU A 232 -12.36 29.83 -18.37
C GLU A 232 -13.50 29.64 -17.34
N TRP A 233 -14.23 28.51 -17.39
CA TRP A 233 -15.36 28.22 -16.47
C TRP A 233 -14.99 28.19 -14.98
N TYR A 234 -13.69 28.09 -14.67
CA TYR A 234 -13.14 28.23 -13.33
C TYR A 234 -13.13 29.68 -12.80
N SER A 235 -13.16 30.68 -13.68
CA SER A 235 -13.00 32.11 -13.39
C SER A 235 -14.04 32.64 -12.39
N ASP A 236 -13.64 33.57 -11.52
CA ASP A 236 -14.52 34.24 -10.55
C ASP A 236 -15.64 35.05 -11.22
N LYS A 237 -15.37 35.55 -12.43
CA LYS A 237 -16.26 36.38 -13.25
C LYS A 237 -17.12 35.60 -14.24
N TYR A 238 -16.92 34.29 -14.37
CA TYR A 238 -17.73 33.48 -15.27
C TYR A 238 -19.20 33.46 -14.81
N ASP A 239 -20.12 33.70 -15.76
CA ASP A 239 -21.57 33.66 -15.57
C ASP A 239 -22.06 32.22 -15.72
N ASP A 240 -22.45 31.61 -14.60
CA ASP A 240 -22.88 30.22 -14.48
C ASP A 240 -24.41 30.07 -14.48
N SER A 241 -25.16 31.12 -14.86
CA SER A 241 -26.63 31.13 -14.81
C SER A 241 -27.35 30.19 -15.79
N ASP A 242 -26.65 29.65 -16.80
CA ASP A 242 -27.17 28.64 -17.74
C ASP A 242 -26.80 27.19 -17.38
N TRP A 243 -26.14 26.96 -16.23
CA TRP A 243 -25.73 25.61 -15.78
C TRP A 243 -26.89 24.82 -15.16
N GLU A 244 -26.80 23.49 -15.19
CA GLU A 244 -27.80 22.59 -14.60
C GLU A 244 -27.66 22.55 -13.07
N GLU A 245 -28.72 22.85 -12.31
CA GLU A 245 -28.75 22.54 -10.88
C GLU A 245 -28.88 21.03 -10.64
N ARG A 246 -27.90 20.45 -9.93
CA ARG A 246 -27.77 19.00 -9.73
C ARG A 246 -27.27 18.64 -8.34
N ASP A 247 -27.79 17.58 -7.73
CA ASP A 247 -27.21 17.08 -6.46
C ASP A 247 -25.81 16.50 -6.70
N LEU A 248 -24.86 16.87 -5.83
CA LEU A 248 -23.44 16.50 -5.92
C LEU A 248 -23.21 14.98 -6.03
N LEU A 249 -24.07 14.15 -5.46
CA LEU A 249 -23.89 12.70 -5.40
C LEU A 249 -24.49 11.96 -6.62
N LEU A 250 -25.14 12.68 -7.54
CA LEU A 250 -25.68 12.09 -8.77
C LEU A 250 -24.53 11.71 -9.75
N PRO A 251 -24.50 10.48 -10.26
CA PRO A 251 -23.46 10.04 -11.19
C PRO A 251 -23.63 10.65 -12.59
N TRP A 252 -22.52 10.93 -13.27
CA TRP A 252 -22.47 11.26 -14.69
C TRP A 252 -21.98 10.06 -15.51
N THR A 253 -22.21 10.10 -16.82
CA THR A 253 -21.94 8.99 -17.76
C THR A 253 -21.07 9.45 -18.93
N GLY A 254 -20.27 8.55 -19.49
CA GLY A 254 -19.41 8.83 -20.64
C GLY A 254 -18.06 9.44 -20.26
N ALA A 255 -17.19 9.55 -21.25
CA ALA A 255 -15.80 9.93 -21.07
C ALA A 255 -15.51 11.35 -21.54
N GLY A 256 -14.53 11.99 -20.91
CA GLY A 256 -14.14 13.37 -21.18
C GLY A 256 -14.01 14.17 -19.89
N SER A 257 -14.68 15.31 -19.79
CA SER A 257 -14.70 16.11 -18.57
C SER A 257 -16.09 16.57 -18.19
N VAL A 258 -16.29 16.79 -16.89
CA VAL A 258 -17.45 17.46 -16.33
C VAL A 258 -17.00 18.54 -15.36
N TRP A 259 -17.78 19.59 -15.25
CA TRP A 259 -17.53 20.72 -14.38
C TRP A 259 -18.64 20.83 -13.35
N LEU A 260 -18.26 21.06 -12.09
CA LEU A 260 -19.19 21.34 -11.00
C LEU A 260 -18.80 22.66 -10.33
N ARG A 261 -19.77 23.51 -10.02
CA ARG A 261 -19.53 24.83 -9.44
C ARG A 261 -20.50 25.13 -8.30
N LYS A 262 -20.00 25.74 -7.22
CA LYS A 262 -20.81 26.18 -6.09
C LYS A 262 -20.33 27.52 -5.58
N THR A 263 -21.23 28.49 -5.66
CA THR A 263 -21.02 29.85 -5.17
C THR A 263 -21.79 30.04 -3.86
N PHE A 264 -21.14 30.63 -2.85
CA PHE A 264 -21.71 30.93 -1.54
C PHE A 264 -20.97 32.10 -0.88
N GLU A 265 -21.62 32.77 0.07
CA GLU A 265 -20.95 33.75 0.93
C GLU A 265 -20.20 33.04 2.05
N ILE A 266 -18.94 33.39 2.27
CA ILE A 266 -18.13 32.93 3.41
C ILE A 266 -18.63 33.64 4.68
N PRO A 267 -19.04 32.91 5.73
CA PRO A 267 -19.37 33.50 7.03
C PRO A 267 -18.19 34.31 7.58
N GLU A 268 -18.46 35.47 8.19
CA GLU A 268 -17.42 36.41 8.64
C GLU A 268 -16.43 35.76 9.63
N GLU A 269 -16.88 34.80 10.43
CA GLU A 269 -16.05 34.05 11.37
C GLU A 269 -15.06 33.08 10.71
N LEU A 270 -15.24 32.75 9.43
CA LEU A 270 -14.34 31.89 8.64
C LEU A 270 -13.43 32.68 7.70
N ALA A 271 -13.83 33.91 7.32
CA ALA A 271 -13.11 34.73 6.35
C ALA A 271 -11.67 35.09 6.82
N GLY A 272 -10.73 35.13 5.88
CA GLY A 272 -9.32 35.42 6.15
C GLY A 272 -8.54 34.30 6.84
N LYS A 273 -9.16 33.14 7.13
CA LYS A 273 -8.54 32.02 7.84
C LYS A 273 -8.08 30.91 6.90
N PRO A 274 -7.00 30.18 7.23
CA PRO A 274 -6.65 28.96 6.52
C PRO A 274 -7.75 27.92 6.64
N ALA A 275 -8.02 27.19 5.57
CA ALA A 275 -9.06 26.17 5.52
C ALA A 275 -8.59 24.86 4.88
N THR A 276 -9.30 23.77 5.18
CA THR A 276 -9.20 22.52 4.43
C THR A 276 -10.54 22.22 3.76
N LEU A 277 -10.49 21.98 2.45
CA LEU A 277 -11.60 21.61 1.60
C LEU A 277 -11.63 20.09 1.44
N PHE A 278 -12.70 19.47 1.95
CA PHE A 278 -12.97 18.04 1.82
C PHE A 278 -14.03 17.79 0.75
N LEU A 279 -13.70 16.93 -0.23
CA LEU A 279 -14.60 16.54 -1.33
C LEU A 279 -14.74 15.00 -1.46
N GLY A 280 -14.58 14.27 -0.36
CA GLY A 280 -14.73 12.82 -0.30
C GLY A 280 -13.78 12.06 -1.23
N THR A 281 -14.30 11.12 -2.02
CA THR A 281 -13.61 10.55 -3.19
C THR A 281 -14.42 10.77 -4.46
N ILE A 282 -13.72 10.81 -5.59
CA ILE A 282 -14.25 11.05 -6.94
C ILE A 282 -13.77 9.90 -7.82
N ILE A 283 -14.60 9.42 -8.76
CA ILE A 283 -14.33 8.17 -9.52
C ILE A 283 -13.12 8.19 -10.44
N ASP A 284 -12.53 9.34 -10.76
CA ASP A 284 -11.38 9.46 -11.65
C ASP A 284 -10.43 10.58 -11.15
N ALA A 285 -10.09 11.56 -11.99
CA ALA A 285 -9.15 12.64 -11.69
C ALA A 285 -9.86 14.00 -11.59
N ASP A 286 -9.41 14.86 -10.67
CA ASP A 286 -10.00 16.18 -10.44
C ASP A 286 -8.95 17.30 -10.27
N THR A 287 -9.32 18.51 -10.69
CA THR A 287 -8.63 19.77 -10.42
C THR A 287 -9.63 20.73 -9.79
N VAL A 288 -9.25 21.36 -8.68
CA VAL A 288 -10.13 22.24 -7.92
C VAL A 288 -9.61 23.68 -7.96
N TYR A 289 -10.56 24.59 -8.15
CA TYR A 289 -10.36 26.03 -8.26
C TYR A 289 -11.21 26.75 -7.19
N VAL A 290 -10.66 27.81 -6.59
CA VAL A 290 -11.38 28.75 -5.69
C VAL A 290 -11.19 30.15 -6.26
N ASN A 291 -12.28 30.81 -6.64
CA ASN A 291 -12.26 32.12 -7.28
C ASN A 291 -11.28 32.21 -8.48
N GLY A 292 -11.20 31.14 -9.28
CA GLY A 292 -10.30 31.04 -10.44
C GLY A 292 -8.90 30.49 -10.16
N GLU A 293 -8.43 30.48 -8.91
CA GLU A 293 -7.08 29.98 -8.57
C GLU A 293 -7.08 28.47 -8.28
N ILE A 294 -6.12 27.73 -8.84
CA ILE A 294 -5.92 26.30 -8.55
C ILE A 294 -5.34 26.14 -7.14
N ILE A 295 -6.02 25.37 -6.29
CA ILE A 295 -5.59 25.01 -4.93
C ILE A 295 -5.15 23.54 -4.80
N GLY A 296 -5.42 22.72 -5.81
CA GLY A 296 -4.92 21.35 -5.87
C GLY A 296 -5.61 20.50 -6.91
N ASN A 297 -5.08 19.30 -7.09
CA ASN A 297 -5.60 18.28 -7.98
C ASN A 297 -5.34 16.88 -7.38
N THR A 298 -6.07 15.88 -7.88
CA THR A 298 -5.85 14.47 -7.59
C THR A 298 -6.00 13.68 -8.89
N THR A 299 -4.99 12.90 -9.27
CA THR A 299 -4.86 12.34 -10.63
C THR A 299 -5.50 10.96 -10.83
N TYR A 300 -6.13 10.40 -9.80
CA TYR A 300 -6.79 9.08 -9.86
C TYR A 300 -7.81 8.90 -8.72
N ARG A 301 -8.62 7.84 -8.81
CA ARG A 301 -9.90 7.74 -8.09
C ARG A 301 -9.86 7.55 -6.57
N TYR A 302 -8.81 6.94 -6.04
CA TYR A 302 -8.82 6.44 -4.66
C TYR A 302 -8.49 7.42 -3.48
N PRO A 303 -7.68 8.51 -3.59
CA PRO A 303 -6.93 9.10 -2.43
C PRO A 303 -7.58 9.66 -1.13
N PRO A 304 -8.91 9.78 -0.96
CA PRO A 304 -9.56 11.06 -0.57
C PRO A 304 -9.12 12.39 -1.22
N ARG A 305 -10.01 13.40 -1.17
CA ARG A 305 -9.82 14.78 -1.70
C ARG A 305 -9.76 15.76 -0.54
N GLU A 306 -8.56 16.30 -0.32
CA GLU A 306 -8.25 17.17 0.81
C GLU A 306 -7.31 18.30 0.33
N TYR A 307 -7.87 19.49 0.08
CA TYR A 307 -7.12 20.62 -0.46
C TYR A 307 -6.97 21.72 0.59
N ARG A 308 -5.74 22.21 0.78
CA ARG A 308 -5.46 23.30 1.72
C ARG A 308 -5.65 24.64 1.02
N ILE A 309 -6.55 25.46 1.54
CA ILE A 309 -6.74 26.84 1.10
C ILE A 309 -5.97 27.74 2.08
N PRO A 310 -4.97 28.53 1.63
CA PRO A 310 -4.13 29.33 2.52
C PRO A 310 -4.89 30.37 3.36
N SER A 311 -5.92 30.99 2.76
CA SER A 311 -6.81 31.96 3.39
C SER A 311 -8.14 31.99 2.65
N LEU A 312 -9.27 32.01 3.37
CA LEU A 312 -10.59 32.15 2.74
C LEU A 312 -10.87 33.60 2.33
N PRO A 313 -11.52 33.82 1.17
CA PRO A 313 -11.93 35.15 0.75
C PRO A 313 -12.99 35.72 1.70
N HIS A 314 -13.10 37.05 1.72
CA HIS A 314 -14.22 37.74 2.38
C HIS A 314 -15.42 37.78 1.43
N GLY A 315 -16.61 37.44 1.91
CA GLY A 315 -17.84 37.40 1.12
C GLY A 315 -17.83 36.26 0.10
N ARG A 316 -18.21 36.54 -1.15
CA ARG A 316 -18.41 35.54 -2.22
C ARG A 316 -17.18 34.64 -2.44
N CYS A 317 -17.44 33.33 -2.37
CA CYS A 317 -16.53 32.27 -2.75
C CYS A 317 -17.20 31.36 -3.80
N ALA A 318 -16.51 31.11 -4.91
CA ALA A 318 -16.89 30.16 -5.93
C ALA A 318 -15.87 29.00 -5.93
N ILE A 319 -16.32 27.80 -5.52
CA ILE A 319 -15.56 26.56 -5.69
C ILE A 319 -15.96 25.96 -7.03
N THR A 320 -15.00 25.77 -7.93
CA THR A 320 -15.18 25.04 -9.19
C THR A 320 -14.33 23.78 -9.19
N ILE A 321 -14.90 22.66 -9.62
CA ILE A 321 -14.25 21.36 -9.72
C ILE A 321 -14.34 20.92 -11.18
N ARG A 322 -13.19 20.75 -11.82
CA ARG A 322 -13.09 20.03 -13.10
C ARG A 322 -12.80 18.57 -12.79
N VAL A 323 -13.60 17.65 -13.31
CA VAL A 323 -13.36 16.21 -13.20
C VAL A 323 -13.15 15.63 -14.60
N ILE A 324 -12.01 14.98 -14.82
CA ILE A 324 -11.77 14.15 -16.02
C ILE A 324 -12.29 12.75 -15.70
N SER A 325 -13.10 12.17 -16.59
CA SER A 325 -13.72 10.87 -16.39
C SER A 325 -13.46 9.90 -17.54
N MET A 326 -13.19 8.63 -17.20
CA MET A 326 -12.76 7.60 -18.16
C MET A 326 -13.93 6.84 -18.81
N ASP A 327 -14.99 6.58 -18.04
CA ASP A 327 -16.30 6.10 -18.50
C ASP A 327 -17.38 6.35 -17.43
N GLY A 328 -17.74 7.63 -17.25
CA GLY A 328 -18.65 8.07 -16.20
C GLY A 328 -18.06 8.08 -14.80
N GLY A 329 -18.71 8.80 -13.89
CA GLY A 329 -18.19 9.04 -12.55
C GLY A 329 -19.21 9.52 -11.54
N ARG A 330 -18.78 9.66 -10.29
CA ARG A 330 -19.59 10.12 -9.15
C ARG A 330 -18.69 10.64 -8.03
N PHE A 331 -19.29 11.38 -7.11
CA PHE A 331 -18.77 11.60 -5.76
C PHE A 331 -19.24 10.45 -4.84
N THR A 332 -18.37 9.95 -3.96
CA THR A 332 -18.67 8.81 -3.09
C THR A 332 -19.54 9.19 -1.89
N ALA A 333 -20.81 8.77 -1.90
CA ALA A 333 -21.76 9.01 -0.82
C ALA A 333 -21.22 8.61 0.58
N GLY A 334 -21.65 9.33 1.62
CA GLY A 334 -21.24 9.08 3.01
C GLY A 334 -19.90 9.72 3.42
N LYS A 335 -19.07 10.17 2.47
CA LYS A 335 -17.81 10.88 2.78
C LYS A 335 -18.03 12.33 3.26
N GLN A 336 -16.94 12.99 3.66
CA GLN A 336 -16.93 14.40 4.07
C GLN A 336 -16.95 15.33 2.85
N TYR A 337 -17.90 16.26 2.86
CA TYR A 337 -18.14 17.28 1.84
C TYR A 337 -18.33 18.61 2.56
N LEU A 338 -17.21 19.24 2.93
CA LEU A 338 -17.20 20.41 3.80
C LEU A 338 -15.93 21.22 3.64
N LEU A 339 -16.03 22.50 3.96
CA LEU A 339 -14.91 23.42 4.12
C LEU A 339 -14.74 23.69 5.61
N THR A 340 -13.56 23.46 6.20
CA THR A 340 -13.32 23.67 7.64
C THR A 340 -12.17 24.62 7.92
N THR A 341 -12.32 25.44 8.95
CA THR A 341 -11.25 26.22 9.59
C THR A 341 -11.09 25.75 11.04
N ASP A 342 -10.31 26.47 11.84
CA ASP A 342 -10.25 26.35 13.30
C ASP A 342 -11.51 26.90 14.02
N ALA A 343 -12.28 27.75 13.33
CA ALA A 343 -13.43 28.47 13.88
C ALA A 343 -14.79 27.87 13.55
N GLY A 344 -14.86 26.97 12.57
CA GLY A 344 -16.10 26.31 12.17
C GLY A 344 -15.97 25.59 10.83
N SER A 345 -17.11 25.10 10.34
CA SER A 345 -17.18 24.37 9.07
C SER A 345 -18.44 24.72 8.27
N PHE A 346 -18.27 24.91 6.96
CA PHE A 346 -19.34 25.10 6.00
C PHE A 346 -19.64 23.78 5.25
N ASN A 347 -20.92 23.39 5.19
CA ASN A 347 -21.36 22.15 4.54
C ASN A 347 -21.51 22.33 3.02
N LEU A 348 -20.86 21.47 2.24
CA LEU A 348 -20.87 21.55 0.77
C LEU A 348 -21.85 20.58 0.09
N LYS A 349 -22.54 19.71 0.85
CA LYS A 349 -23.54 18.76 0.33
C LYS A 349 -24.74 19.44 -0.38
N GLY A 350 -25.55 18.63 -1.05
CA GLY A 350 -26.75 19.07 -1.78
C GLY A 350 -26.42 19.57 -3.18
N THR A 351 -27.23 20.52 -3.67
CA THR A 351 -27.13 21.06 -5.02
C THR A 351 -25.81 21.77 -5.30
N TRP A 352 -25.29 21.55 -6.51
CA TRP A 352 -24.22 22.26 -7.19
C TRP A 352 -24.69 22.59 -8.61
N LEU A 353 -24.08 23.57 -9.26
CA LEU A 353 -24.20 23.75 -10.70
C LEU A 353 -23.33 22.70 -11.40
N TYR A 354 -23.83 22.14 -12.50
CA TYR A 354 -23.20 21.08 -13.28
C TYR A 354 -23.20 21.43 -14.77
N ARG A 355 -22.10 21.15 -15.47
CA ARG A 355 -22.00 21.28 -16.93
C ARG A 355 -21.06 20.22 -17.53
N PRO A 356 -21.47 19.48 -18.57
CA PRO A 356 -20.55 18.66 -19.35
C PRO A 356 -19.49 19.54 -20.03
N GLY A 357 -18.22 19.13 -19.94
CA GLY A 357 -17.12 19.73 -20.69
C GLY A 357 -16.85 18.94 -21.98
N ALA A 358 -15.64 18.44 -22.12
CA ALA A 358 -15.25 17.57 -23.23
C ALA A 358 -16.08 16.27 -23.24
N GLN A 359 -16.40 15.77 -24.45
CA GLN A 359 -16.95 14.43 -24.65
C GLN A 359 -16.07 13.68 -25.65
N VAL A 360 -15.54 12.54 -25.23
CA VAL A 360 -14.63 11.70 -26.02
C VAL A 360 -15.06 10.24 -25.98
N MET A 361 -14.41 9.39 -26.77
CA MET A 361 -14.62 7.94 -26.69
C MET A 361 -14.12 7.40 -25.33
N PRO A 362 -14.83 6.44 -24.71
CA PRO A 362 -14.40 5.80 -23.48
C PRO A 362 -12.99 5.20 -23.55
N PHE A 363 -12.27 5.31 -22.43
CA PHE A 363 -10.92 4.80 -22.25
C PHE A 363 -10.89 3.80 -21.10
N ASP A 364 -10.71 2.52 -21.42
CA ASP A 364 -10.35 1.51 -20.43
C ASP A 364 -8.90 1.74 -20.00
N GLU A 365 -8.68 2.24 -18.78
CA GLU A 365 -7.34 2.34 -18.21
C GLU A 365 -6.76 0.94 -17.95
N VAL A 366 -5.93 0.47 -18.89
CA VAL A 366 -5.19 -0.78 -18.79
C VAL A 366 -3.76 -0.48 -18.35
N ASN A 367 -3.33 -1.13 -17.27
CA ASN A 367 -1.90 -1.28 -16.97
C ASN A 367 -1.47 -2.67 -17.44
N SER A 368 -0.93 -2.76 -18.65
CA SER A 368 -0.55 -4.01 -19.31
C SER A 368 0.54 -4.75 -18.52
N LEU A 369 1.40 -4.02 -17.79
CA LEU A 369 2.44 -4.59 -16.94
C LEU A 369 1.86 -5.42 -15.78
N TYR A 370 0.67 -5.10 -15.29
CA TYR A 370 0.00 -5.86 -14.23
C TYR A 370 -0.55 -7.23 -14.70
N SER A 371 -0.40 -7.55 -15.99
CA SER A 371 -0.72 -8.87 -16.57
C SER A 371 0.50 -9.78 -16.75
N LEU A 372 1.70 -9.27 -16.42
CA LEU A 372 2.98 -9.94 -16.54
C LEU A 372 3.39 -10.49 -15.16
N PRO A 373 3.74 -11.78 -15.00
CA PRO A 373 4.00 -12.35 -13.68
C PRO A 373 5.43 -12.08 -13.16
N SER A 374 5.65 -12.38 -11.88
CA SER A 374 6.94 -12.35 -11.17
C SER A 374 7.71 -11.01 -11.07
N GLY A 375 7.33 -9.96 -11.80
CA GLY A 375 8.11 -8.70 -11.82
C GLY A 375 8.32 -8.05 -10.45
N TYR A 376 7.29 -8.06 -9.59
CA TYR A 376 7.38 -7.50 -8.23
C TYR A 376 8.02 -8.48 -7.25
N TYR A 377 7.81 -9.79 -7.40
CA TYR A 377 8.58 -10.80 -6.66
C TYR A 377 10.09 -10.60 -6.88
N ASN A 378 10.51 -10.54 -8.15
CA ASN A 378 11.90 -10.46 -8.57
C ASN A 378 12.61 -9.23 -8.01
N ALA A 379 11.95 -8.07 -7.97
CA ALA A 379 12.56 -6.81 -7.55
C ALA A 379 12.33 -6.43 -6.08
N MET A 380 11.24 -6.87 -5.46
CA MET A 380 10.82 -6.41 -4.12
C MET A 380 10.70 -7.51 -3.06
N ILE A 381 10.77 -8.80 -3.43
CA ILE A 381 10.72 -9.93 -2.50
C ILE A 381 12.02 -10.75 -2.54
N ALA A 382 12.52 -11.09 -3.73
CA ALA A 382 13.74 -11.88 -3.89
C ALA A 382 14.98 -11.26 -3.20
N PRO A 383 15.19 -9.92 -3.16
CA PRO A 383 16.28 -9.32 -2.39
C PRO A 383 16.16 -9.48 -0.87
N LEU A 384 14.96 -9.76 -0.35
CA LEU A 384 14.69 -9.88 1.09
C LEU A 384 15.04 -11.26 1.65
N ARG A 385 15.25 -12.27 0.79
CA ARG A 385 15.30 -13.71 1.17
C ARG A 385 16.39 -14.09 2.19
N ASN A 386 17.44 -13.29 2.29
CA ASN A 386 18.51 -13.49 3.28
C ASN A 386 18.18 -12.90 4.66
N TYR A 387 17.19 -12.02 4.78
CA TYR A 387 16.77 -11.44 6.06
C TYR A 387 15.84 -12.41 6.80
N ALA A 388 16.21 -12.81 8.02
CA ALA A 388 15.38 -13.70 8.82
C ALA A 388 14.08 -13.00 9.28
N ILE A 389 12.95 -13.71 9.20
CA ILE A 389 11.61 -13.20 9.54
C ILE A 389 10.85 -14.17 10.45
N ARG A 390 10.04 -13.62 11.36
CA ARG A 390 9.09 -14.37 12.20
C ARG A 390 7.93 -14.94 11.37
N GLY A 391 7.55 -14.24 10.31
CA GLY A 391 6.44 -14.59 9.43
C GLY A 391 6.14 -13.50 8.41
N ALA A 392 5.16 -13.75 7.54
CA ALA A 392 4.66 -12.79 6.56
C ALA A 392 3.19 -12.44 6.80
N ILE A 393 2.79 -11.26 6.35
CA ILE A 393 1.43 -10.74 6.32
C ILE A 393 1.08 -10.38 4.88
N TRP A 394 -0.06 -10.87 4.40
CA TRP A 394 -0.51 -10.71 3.02
C TRP A 394 -1.91 -10.09 2.96
N TYR A 395 -2.00 -8.85 2.48
CA TYR A 395 -3.29 -8.20 2.24
C TYR A 395 -3.41 -7.83 0.76
N GLN A 396 -3.99 -8.77 0.02
CA GLN A 396 -4.22 -8.68 -1.41
C GLN A 396 -5.39 -9.55 -1.84
N GLY A 397 -6.00 -9.15 -2.94
CA GLY A 397 -6.97 -9.91 -3.71
C GLY A 397 -7.73 -9.00 -4.67
N GLU A 398 -7.87 -7.72 -4.35
CA GLU A 398 -8.80 -6.81 -5.04
C GLU A 398 -8.55 -6.75 -6.56
N SER A 399 -7.29 -6.86 -6.99
CA SER A 399 -6.93 -6.85 -8.42
C SER A 399 -7.18 -8.17 -9.16
N ASP A 400 -7.49 -9.25 -8.43
CA ASP A 400 -7.93 -10.55 -8.96
C ASP A 400 -9.47 -10.69 -8.99
N ASP A 401 -10.27 -9.66 -8.60
CA ASP A 401 -11.74 -9.77 -8.53
C ASP A 401 -12.40 -10.14 -9.87
N LYS A 402 -11.79 -9.72 -10.99
CA LYS A 402 -12.26 -10.02 -12.34
C LYS A 402 -11.99 -11.46 -12.77
N ASN A 403 -11.05 -12.15 -12.13
CA ASN A 403 -10.62 -13.53 -12.45
C ASN A 403 -10.31 -14.32 -11.15
N PRO A 404 -11.28 -14.50 -10.24
CA PRO A 404 -11.04 -15.02 -8.90
C PRO A 404 -10.69 -16.51 -8.89
N GLN A 405 -11.06 -17.27 -9.92
CA GLN A 405 -10.85 -18.72 -9.99
C GLN A 405 -9.35 -19.06 -9.91
N GLY A 406 -9.02 -20.07 -9.10
CA GLY A 406 -7.65 -20.52 -8.87
C GLY A 406 -6.82 -19.58 -7.99
N TYR A 407 -7.41 -18.57 -7.35
CA TYR A 407 -6.69 -17.71 -6.41
C TYR A 407 -6.11 -18.51 -5.23
N ALA A 408 -6.84 -19.50 -4.71
CA ALA A 408 -6.34 -20.35 -3.62
C ALA A 408 -5.11 -21.18 -4.03
N GLU A 409 -5.08 -21.66 -5.28
CA GLU A 409 -3.96 -22.41 -5.85
C GLU A 409 -2.74 -21.49 -6.07
N LYS A 410 -2.95 -20.30 -6.63
CA LYS A 410 -1.90 -19.27 -6.79
C LYS A 410 -1.31 -18.87 -5.44
N PHE A 411 -2.15 -18.71 -4.41
CA PHE A 411 -1.72 -18.39 -3.05
C PHE A 411 -0.89 -19.53 -2.43
N ALA A 412 -1.32 -20.78 -2.55
CA ALA A 412 -0.53 -21.92 -2.09
C ALA A 412 0.86 -21.95 -2.75
N GLN A 413 0.91 -21.81 -4.07
CA GLN A 413 2.16 -21.78 -4.82
C GLN A 413 3.04 -20.56 -4.50
N LEU A 414 2.45 -19.40 -4.16
CA LEU A 414 3.19 -18.22 -3.68
C LEU A 414 3.84 -18.51 -2.32
N VAL A 415 3.07 -19.02 -1.36
CA VAL A 415 3.54 -19.30 0.01
C VAL A 415 4.63 -20.36 0.01
N ASP A 416 4.44 -21.46 -0.73
CA ASP A 416 5.44 -22.52 -0.87
C ASP A 416 6.70 -22.00 -1.57
N GLY A 417 6.52 -21.15 -2.61
CA GLY A 417 7.59 -20.45 -3.30
C GLY A 417 8.49 -19.69 -2.32
N TRP A 418 7.92 -18.75 -1.57
CA TRP A 418 8.66 -17.88 -0.65
C TRP A 418 9.31 -18.68 0.50
N ARG A 419 8.62 -19.69 1.05
CA ARG A 419 9.19 -20.55 2.11
C ARG A 419 10.43 -21.31 1.66
N GLU A 420 10.42 -21.83 0.43
CA GLU A 420 11.59 -22.51 -0.14
C GLU A 420 12.73 -21.53 -0.43
N ASP A 421 12.42 -20.30 -0.86
CA ASP A 421 13.45 -19.27 -1.14
C ASP A 421 14.14 -18.74 0.13
N TRP A 422 13.43 -18.70 1.26
CA TRP A 422 13.99 -18.44 2.60
C TRP A 422 14.63 -19.69 3.25
N GLY A 423 14.32 -20.89 2.74
CA GLY A 423 14.78 -22.17 3.29
C GLY A 423 14.07 -22.67 4.56
N TYR A 424 12.94 -22.05 4.97
CA TYR A 424 12.16 -22.52 6.12
C TYR A 424 10.67 -22.17 6.04
N GLU A 425 9.84 -23.03 6.64
CA GLU A 425 8.38 -22.86 6.70
C GLU A 425 7.94 -21.86 7.79
N PHE A 426 7.98 -20.57 7.46
CA PHE A 426 7.45 -19.51 8.34
C PHE A 426 5.91 -19.37 8.25
N PRO A 427 5.24 -18.88 9.32
CA PRO A 427 3.82 -18.54 9.33
C PRO A 427 3.43 -17.47 8.28
N PHE A 428 2.29 -17.67 7.62
CA PHE A 428 1.75 -16.74 6.64
C PHE A 428 0.34 -16.27 7.06
N LEU A 429 0.26 -15.03 7.52
CA LEU A 429 -1.02 -14.40 7.90
C LEU A 429 -1.60 -13.69 6.69
N PHE A 430 -2.90 -13.71 6.51
CA PHE A 430 -3.54 -12.99 5.41
C PHE A 430 -4.90 -12.40 5.78
N VAL A 431 -5.44 -11.53 4.93
CA VAL A 431 -6.68 -10.78 5.19
C VAL A 431 -7.76 -11.16 4.17
N GLU A 432 -8.92 -11.61 4.64
CA GLU A 432 -10.13 -11.73 3.81
C GLU A 432 -10.56 -10.34 3.37
N LEU A 433 -10.93 -10.14 2.10
CA LEU A 433 -11.33 -8.82 1.64
C LEU A 433 -12.57 -8.27 2.38
N PRO A 434 -12.61 -6.95 2.62
CA PRO A 434 -13.75 -6.29 3.24
C PRO A 434 -14.99 -6.31 2.33
N HIS A 435 -16.18 -6.01 2.84
CA HIS A 435 -17.33 -5.80 1.96
C HIS A 435 -17.12 -4.59 1.02
N TRP A 436 -17.34 -4.80 -0.29
CA TRP A 436 -17.36 -3.78 -1.33
C TRP A 436 -18.45 -4.15 -2.35
N GLY A 437 -19.27 -3.18 -2.74
CA GLY A 437 -20.49 -3.40 -3.53
C GLY A 437 -20.30 -3.40 -5.05
N ASP A 438 -19.24 -2.76 -5.55
CA ASP A 438 -18.97 -2.68 -7.01
C ASP A 438 -18.17 -3.90 -7.54
N GLY A 439 -17.69 -4.79 -6.66
CA GLY A 439 -16.79 -5.90 -6.99
C GLY A 439 -17.51 -7.10 -7.63
N LYS A 440 -17.26 -7.35 -8.91
CA LYS A 440 -18.04 -8.32 -9.72
C LYS A 440 -17.80 -9.78 -9.35
N GLY A 441 -16.57 -10.16 -8.99
CA GLY A 441 -16.24 -11.50 -8.52
C GLY A 441 -15.88 -11.57 -7.02
N TRP A 442 -16.27 -10.55 -6.25
CA TRP A 442 -15.78 -10.32 -4.89
C TRP A 442 -16.18 -11.39 -3.86
N ASP A 443 -17.37 -11.98 -4.01
CA ASP A 443 -17.82 -13.08 -3.15
C ASP A 443 -17.09 -14.39 -3.49
N LEU A 444 -16.86 -14.68 -4.78
CA LEU A 444 -16.06 -15.81 -5.24
C LEU A 444 -14.61 -15.69 -4.77
N LEU A 445 -14.02 -14.49 -4.87
CA LEU A 445 -12.67 -14.22 -4.40
C LEU A 445 -12.52 -14.46 -2.90
N ARG A 446 -13.47 -13.99 -2.07
CA ARG A 446 -13.47 -14.30 -0.64
C ARG A 446 -13.60 -15.80 -0.37
N ARG A 447 -14.42 -16.54 -1.13
CA ARG A 447 -14.47 -18.02 -1.02
C ARG A 447 -13.12 -18.67 -1.35
N GLU A 448 -12.35 -18.12 -2.29
CA GLU A 448 -10.99 -18.60 -2.58
C GLU A 448 -10.00 -18.25 -1.47
N GLN A 449 -10.06 -17.04 -0.89
CA GLN A 449 -9.28 -16.70 0.30
C GLN A 449 -9.60 -17.64 1.48
N TRP A 450 -10.86 -18.01 1.69
CA TRP A 450 -11.24 -19.04 2.66
C TRP A 450 -10.64 -20.42 2.34
N LYS A 451 -10.52 -20.81 1.06
CA LYS A 451 -9.82 -22.05 0.67
C LYS A 451 -8.32 -22.00 0.94
N SER A 452 -7.68 -20.83 0.86
CA SER A 452 -6.26 -20.64 1.19
C SER A 452 -5.88 -21.07 2.61
N LEU A 453 -6.84 -21.17 3.53
CA LEU A 453 -6.66 -21.76 4.88
C LEU A 453 -6.27 -23.26 4.88
N GLN A 454 -6.29 -23.93 3.72
CA GLN A 454 -5.76 -25.29 3.56
C GLN A 454 -4.22 -25.32 3.53
N VAL A 455 -3.56 -24.18 3.28
CA VAL A 455 -2.10 -24.07 3.31
C VAL A 455 -1.61 -24.18 4.76
N PRO A 456 -0.65 -25.07 5.09
CA PRO A 456 -0.14 -25.21 6.45
C PRO A 456 0.49 -23.94 7.00
N LYS A 457 0.44 -23.77 8.33
CA LYS A 457 0.95 -22.59 9.06
C LYS A 457 0.42 -21.26 8.49
N THR A 458 -0.89 -21.20 8.21
CA THR A 458 -1.56 -19.96 7.81
C THR A 458 -2.67 -19.58 8.79
N ALA A 459 -3.05 -18.30 8.78
CA ALA A 459 -4.25 -17.83 9.47
C ALA A 459 -4.81 -16.58 8.77
N MET A 460 -6.14 -16.47 8.72
CA MET A 460 -6.86 -15.40 8.06
C MET A 460 -7.51 -14.47 9.09
N ALA A 461 -7.20 -13.19 9.01
CA ALA A 461 -8.00 -12.13 9.61
C ALA A 461 -9.19 -11.84 8.68
N ALA A 462 -10.41 -12.13 9.12
CA ALA A 462 -11.60 -11.76 8.37
C ALA A 462 -11.80 -10.24 8.46
N ALA A 463 -12.11 -9.57 7.34
CA ALA A 463 -12.41 -8.14 7.33
C ALA A 463 -13.76 -7.79 6.69
N PHE A 464 -14.59 -8.77 6.35
CA PHE A 464 -15.86 -8.57 5.64
C PHE A 464 -16.80 -7.53 6.28
N ASP A 465 -16.78 -7.40 7.61
CA ASP A 465 -17.55 -6.46 8.43
C ASP A 465 -16.89 -5.07 8.58
N LEU A 466 -15.63 -4.92 8.17
CA LEU A 466 -14.84 -3.68 8.27
C LEU A 466 -14.86 -2.86 6.96
N GLY A 467 -15.70 -3.25 6.00
CA GLY A 467 -15.79 -2.65 4.67
C GLY A 467 -16.76 -1.47 4.57
N GLU A 468 -16.45 -0.57 3.65
CA GLU A 468 -17.35 0.48 3.19
C GLU A 468 -17.93 0.05 1.83
N HIS A 469 -19.26 -0.10 1.73
CA HIS A 469 -19.89 -0.65 0.53
C HIS A 469 -19.50 0.05 -0.79
N ASN A 470 -19.07 1.30 -0.73
CA ASN A 470 -18.72 2.14 -1.87
C ASN A 470 -17.24 2.60 -1.90
N ASP A 471 -16.37 2.05 -1.05
CA ASP A 471 -14.93 2.34 -1.04
C ASP A 471 -14.10 1.08 -0.82
N VAL A 472 -13.21 0.79 -1.79
CA VAL A 472 -12.31 -0.38 -1.78
C VAL A 472 -11.15 -0.23 -0.78
N HIS A 473 -10.93 0.99 -0.25
CA HIS A 473 -9.90 1.31 0.75
C HIS A 473 -10.52 1.82 2.05
N PRO A 474 -11.29 0.99 2.79
CA PRO A 474 -11.97 1.43 4.01
C PRO A 474 -10.97 1.93 5.05
N LEU A 475 -11.29 3.03 5.72
CA LEU A 475 -10.36 3.70 6.65
C LEU A 475 -10.13 2.91 7.96
N GLY A 476 -10.96 1.90 8.24
CA GLY A 476 -10.98 1.06 9.45
C GLY A 476 -9.78 0.13 9.67
N LYS A 477 -8.54 0.59 9.49
CA LYS A 477 -7.33 -0.26 9.50
C LYS A 477 -6.94 -0.83 10.86
N ARG A 478 -7.35 -0.22 11.98
CA ARG A 478 -6.97 -0.68 13.33
C ARG A 478 -7.45 -2.11 13.61
N LEU A 479 -8.73 -2.40 13.37
CA LEU A 479 -9.29 -3.73 13.63
C LEU A 479 -8.70 -4.81 12.71
N VAL A 480 -8.26 -4.47 11.50
CA VAL A 480 -7.53 -5.41 10.62
C VAL A 480 -6.17 -5.79 11.24
N GLY A 481 -5.39 -4.78 11.67
CA GLY A 481 -4.10 -5.00 12.33
C GLY A 481 -4.23 -5.79 13.65
N GLU A 482 -5.22 -5.47 14.47
CA GLU A 482 -5.51 -6.17 15.73
C GLU A 482 -5.94 -7.64 15.51
N ARG A 483 -6.77 -7.92 14.49
CA ARG A 483 -7.15 -9.29 14.11
C ARG A 483 -5.95 -10.09 13.60
N LEU A 484 -5.10 -9.49 12.76
CA LEU A 484 -3.83 -10.09 12.36
C LEU A 484 -2.91 -10.37 13.56
N ALA A 485 -2.85 -9.47 14.54
CA ALA A 485 -2.06 -9.67 15.76
C ALA A 485 -2.61 -10.83 16.59
N ARG A 486 -3.94 -10.99 16.69
CA ARG A 486 -4.56 -12.18 17.31
C ARG A 486 -4.34 -13.48 16.51
N CYS A 487 -4.31 -13.43 15.18
CA CYS A 487 -3.86 -14.56 14.36
C CYS A 487 -2.41 -14.94 14.68
N ALA A 488 -1.51 -13.96 14.84
CA ALA A 488 -0.13 -14.20 15.26
C ALA A 488 -0.05 -14.79 16.68
N MET A 489 -0.75 -14.22 17.66
CA MET A 489 -0.84 -14.73 19.04
C MET A 489 -1.16 -16.23 19.06
N ARG A 490 -2.22 -16.64 18.35
CA ARG A 490 -2.65 -18.04 18.27
C ARG A 490 -1.64 -18.93 17.53
N LEU A 491 -1.26 -18.56 16.31
CA LEU A 491 -0.50 -19.42 15.40
C LEU A 491 1.02 -19.45 15.69
N VAL A 492 1.56 -18.34 16.17
CA VAL A 492 3.00 -18.05 16.19
C VAL A 492 3.57 -17.94 17.61
N TYR A 493 2.73 -17.59 18.58
CA TYR A 493 3.09 -17.52 20.00
C TYR A 493 2.38 -18.60 20.85
N GLY A 494 1.39 -19.30 20.30
CA GLY A 494 0.71 -20.43 20.95
C GLY A 494 -0.41 -20.05 21.93
N GLU A 495 -0.88 -18.80 21.87
CA GLU A 495 -1.84 -18.25 22.82
C GLU A 495 -3.22 -18.91 22.77
N ARG A 496 -3.75 -19.26 23.95
CA ARG A 496 -5.06 -19.88 24.12
C ARG A 496 -6.16 -18.84 24.32
N MET A 497 -6.49 -18.13 23.24
CA MET A 497 -7.48 -17.06 23.26
C MET A 497 -8.93 -17.57 23.08
N PRO A 498 -9.96 -16.85 23.58
CA PRO A 498 -11.36 -17.10 23.23
C PRO A 498 -11.60 -17.11 21.72
N HIS A 499 -12.48 -18.00 21.25
CA HIS A 499 -12.83 -18.13 19.83
C HIS A 499 -13.34 -16.81 19.25
N SER A 500 -12.84 -16.46 18.06
CA SER A 500 -13.25 -15.29 17.29
C SER A 500 -13.65 -15.75 15.89
N PRO A 501 -14.84 -15.42 15.37
CA PRO A 501 -15.19 -15.73 13.99
C PRO A 501 -14.39 -14.88 12.99
N PHE A 502 -13.63 -13.89 13.47
CA PHE A 502 -12.83 -12.98 12.64
C PHE A 502 -11.34 -13.36 12.58
N GLU A 503 -10.93 -14.46 13.23
CA GLU A 503 -9.56 -14.99 13.17
C GLU A 503 -9.63 -16.50 12.97
N ILE A 504 -9.29 -16.97 11.77
CA ILE A 504 -9.43 -18.37 11.40
C ILE A 504 -8.03 -18.92 11.16
N VAL A 505 -7.58 -19.82 12.03
CA VAL A 505 -6.30 -20.53 11.85
C VAL A 505 -6.52 -21.65 10.83
N GLY A 506 -5.57 -21.79 9.89
CA GLY A 506 -5.62 -22.80 8.84
C GLY A 506 -5.64 -24.22 9.38
N TYR A 507 -6.43 -25.09 8.75
CA TYR A 507 -6.60 -26.47 9.20
C TYR A 507 -5.52 -27.38 8.62
N ASN A 508 -4.77 -28.04 9.50
CA ASN A 508 -3.90 -29.13 9.08
C ASN A 508 -4.76 -30.38 8.81
N GLN A 509 -4.96 -30.77 7.54
CA GLN A 509 -5.74 -31.98 7.20
C GLN A 509 -5.16 -33.27 7.79
N LYS A 510 -3.91 -33.26 8.29
CA LYS A 510 -3.35 -34.32 9.13
C LYS A 510 -3.87 -34.24 10.58
N GLY A 511 -5.17 -34.46 10.71
CA GLY A 511 -5.85 -35.02 11.88
C GLY A 511 -5.38 -34.65 13.29
N GLN A 512 -5.47 -33.38 13.68
CA GLN A 512 -5.82 -33.02 15.06
C GLN A 512 -6.88 -31.91 15.03
N LYS A 513 -8.07 -32.23 15.54
CA LYS A 513 -9.09 -31.21 15.86
C LYS A 513 -8.67 -30.53 17.16
N SER A 514 -8.75 -29.20 17.18
CA SER A 514 -8.84 -28.42 18.42
C SER A 514 -10.23 -28.51 19.05
#